data_AF-A0A1B8Y698-F1
#
_entry.id   AF-A0A1B8Y698-F1
#
_cell.length_a   1.000
_cell.length_b   1.000
_cell.length_c   1.000
_cell.angle_alpha   90.00
_cell.angle_beta   90.00
_cell.angle_gamma   90.00
#
_symmetry.space_group_name_H-M   'P 1'
#
loop_
_entity.id
_entity.type
_entity.pdbx_description
1 polymer ?
#
loop_
_entity_poly.entity_id
_entity_poly.type
_entity_poly.pdbx_seq_one_letter_code
_entity_poly.pdbx_strand_id
1 'polypeptide(L)'
;VPKARCSDSCEPGFRQATRTGFFTCCYDCVRCSEGEISNRTDSESCIPCPKLEWSNWNRTQCIAKREDFLSFTNEMSIFFSAASAVFFLAVLVILGVFIAHRETPIVRANNRSLSFFLLVSIKLSFLSVFLFLGRPVDITCMLRIITFGITFSIAVSSLLAKTIMVCVAFKATKPGSSWRKWLGVKLSNSVVLFCSSIQIIICMTWLAISPPFQELDIHTSPGTIIIQCNEGSAIGFYSVIGYMGLLAAVSFVLAFLARSLPDSFNEAKYITFSMLLFCSVWITMIPAYLSTKGKNTVCVEIFAILTSSAGLLACIFLPKCYIILFRPEINTKSHLLENK
;
A
#
# COMPACT_ATOMS: atom_id res chain seq x y z
N VAL A 1 -37.89 60.83 8.90
CA VAL A 1 -38.95 60.17 9.69
C VAL A 1 -38.35 58.93 10.36
N PRO A 2 -38.33 58.83 11.69
CA PRO A 2 -37.86 57.63 12.38
C PRO A 2 -38.83 56.47 12.12
N LYS A 3 -38.29 55.27 11.84
CA LYS A 3 -39.11 54.06 11.69
C LYS A 3 -39.47 53.54 13.08
N ALA A 4 -40.74 53.32 13.37
CA ALA A 4 -41.21 52.68 14.61
C ALA A 4 -40.97 51.16 14.53
N ARG A 5 -39.73 50.72 14.72
CA ARG A 5 -39.34 49.29 14.76
C ARG A 5 -38.49 49.02 15.99
N CYS A 6 -38.69 47.85 16.60
CA CYS A 6 -37.95 47.41 17.78
C CYS A 6 -36.56 46.87 17.42
N SER A 7 -36.47 46.12 16.33
CA SER A 7 -35.25 45.53 15.80
C SER A 7 -35.05 45.92 14.33
N ASP A 8 -33.77 46.02 13.92
CA ASP A 8 -33.40 46.12 12.52
C ASP A 8 -33.67 44.80 11.78
N SER A 9 -33.85 44.89 10.46
CA SER A 9 -34.07 43.71 9.63
C SER A 9 -32.83 42.81 9.61
N CYS A 10 -33.03 41.50 9.69
CA CYS A 10 -31.95 40.53 9.59
C CYS A 10 -31.51 40.35 8.14
N GLU A 11 -30.23 40.56 7.87
CA GLU A 11 -29.63 40.32 6.55
C GLU A 11 -29.59 38.81 6.21
N PRO A 12 -29.50 38.44 4.92
CA PRO A 12 -29.25 37.06 4.52
C PRO A 12 -28.06 36.44 5.27
N GLY A 13 -28.18 35.17 5.64
CA GLY A 13 -27.24 34.46 6.52
C GLY A 13 -27.61 34.44 8.00
N PHE A 14 -28.64 35.21 8.37
CA PHE A 14 -29.20 35.25 9.72
C PHE A 14 -30.67 34.83 9.71
N ARG A 15 -31.13 34.31 10.85
CA ARG A 15 -32.54 34.06 11.16
C ARG A 15 -32.98 34.89 12.34
N GLN A 16 -34.27 35.16 12.42
CA GLN A 16 -34.87 35.79 13.58
C GLN A 16 -34.91 34.81 14.77
N ALA A 17 -34.63 35.33 15.95
CA ALA A 17 -34.81 34.64 17.23
C ALA A 17 -35.64 35.54 18.13
N THR A 18 -36.89 35.14 18.37
CA THR A 18 -37.81 35.88 19.24
C THR A 18 -37.28 35.91 20.66
N ARG A 19 -37.27 37.09 21.28
CA ARG A 19 -36.90 37.22 22.70
C ARG A 19 -38.02 36.72 23.59
N THR A 20 -37.70 35.77 24.48
CA THR A 20 -38.64 35.27 25.48
C THR A 20 -39.13 36.43 26.37
N GLY A 21 -40.45 36.67 26.40
CA GLY A 21 -41.07 37.74 27.21
C GLY A 21 -41.26 39.09 26.51
N PHE A 22 -40.91 39.23 25.22
CA PHE A 22 -41.14 40.44 24.43
C PHE A 22 -42.19 40.23 23.32
N PHE A 23 -42.68 41.32 22.72
CA PHE A 23 -43.58 41.27 21.56
C PHE A 23 -42.89 40.65 20.34
N THR A 24 -43.66 39.98 19.46
CA THR A 24 -43.15 39.27 18.25
C THR A 24 -42.34 40.16 17.30
N CYS A 25 -42.53 41.49 17.33
CA CYS A 25 -41.77 42.45 16.54
C CYS A 25 -40.37 42.78 17.07
N CYS A 26 -40.01 42.27 18.26
CA CYS A 26 -38.70 42.41 18.89
C CYS A 26 -37.96 41.06 18.85
N TYR A 27 -37.02 40.94 17.92
CA TYR A 27 -36.20 39.74 17.72
C TYR A 27 -34.71 40.09 17.64
N ASP A 28 -33.87 39.09 17.91
CA ASP A 28 -32.43 39.18 17.66
C ASP A 28 -32.09 38.44 16.35
N CYS A 29 -31.11 38.94 15.60
CA CYS A 29 -30.62 38.27 14.40
C CYS A 29 -29.52 37.27 14.77
N VAL A 30 -29.79 35.99 14.58
CA VAL A 30 -28.87 34.89 14.91
C VAL A 30 -28.36 34.27 13.62
N ARG A 31 -27.03 34.11 13.50
CA ARG A 31 -26.42 33.52 12.31
C ARG A 31 -26.84 32.06 12.15
N CYS A 32 -27.07 31.64 10.91
CA CYS A 32 -27.38 30.23 10.61
C CYS A 32 -26.22 29.29 10.98
N SER A 33 -26.59 28.06 11.35
CA SER A 33 -25.64 27.00 11.72
C SER A 33 -24.79 26.58 10.52
N GLU A 34 -23.72 25.84 10.77
CA GLU A 34 -22.93 25.26 9.68
C GLU A 34 -23.76 24.26 8.86
N GLY A 35 -23.67 24.35 7.53
CA GLY A 35 -24.49 23.52 6.65
C GLY A 35 -25.90 24.05 6.42
N GLU A 36 -26.28 25.17 7.04
CA GLU A 36 -27.55 25.86 6.82
C GLU A 36 -27.34 27.26 6.21
N ILE A 37 -28.35 27.75 5.50
CA ILE A 37 -28.35 29.06 4.87
C ILE A 37 -29.64 29.84 5.11
N SER A 38 -29.56 31.16 4.97
CA SER A 38 -30.71 32.06 4.86
C SER A 38 -30.46 32.98 3.66
N ASN A 39 -31.29 32.89 2.62
CA ASN A 39 -31.12 33.65 1.38
C ASN A 39 -32.05 34.86 1.28
N ARG A 40 -32.89 35.10 2.30
CA ARG A 40 -33.86 36.20 2.36
C ARG A 40 -33.65 37.01 3.62
N THR A 41 -33.87 38.32 3.51
CA THR A 41 -33.97 39.22 4.67
C THR A 41 -35.14 38.81 5.56
N ASP A 42 -34.97 38.95 6.88
CA ASP A 42 -36.01 38.67 7.87
C ASP A 42 -36.55 37.22 7.83
N SER A 43 -35.68 36.26 7.52
CA SER A 43 -36.04 34.83 7.57
C SER A 43 -36.27 34.36 9.01
N GLU A 44 -37.37 33.65 9.26
CA GLU A 44 -37.65 33.07 10.59
C GLU A 44 -36.82 31.81 10.88
N SER A 45 -36.40 31.10 9.85
CA SER A 45 -35.65 29.84 9.95
C SER A 45 -34.53 29.74 8.92
N CYS A 46 -33.52 28.93 9.23
CA CYS A 46 -32.45 28.57 8.31
C CYS A 46 -32.80 27.28 7.56
N ILE A 47 -32.35 27.18 6.31
CA ILE A 47 -32.63 26.05 5.43
C ILE A 47 -31.34 25.22 5.30
N PRO A 48 -31.38 23.89 5.52
CA PRO A 48 -30.22 23.04 5.34
C PRO A 48 -29.82 22.92 3.85
N CYS A 49 -28.52 22.91 3.56
CA CYS A 49 -28.01 22.71 2.22
C CYS A 49 -28.22 21.26 1.73
N PRO A 50 -28.34 21.04 0.40
CA PRO A 50 -28.34 19.71 -0.19
C PRO A 50 -27.08 18.89 0.16
N LYS A 51 -27.17 17.55 0.06
CA LYS A 51 -26.11 16.62 0.51
C LYS A 51 -24.70 16.88 -0.05
N LEU A 52 -24.61 17.30 -1.32
CA LEU A 52 -23.35 17.56 -2.04
C LEU A 52 -22.88 19.01 -1.92
N GLU A 53 -23.64 19.84 -1.23
CA GLU A 53 -23.37 21.27 -1.05
C GLU A 53 -23.11 21.58 0.42
N TRP A 54 -22.57 22.77 0.64
CA TRP A 54 -22.25 23.32 1.94
C TRP A 54 -22.54 24.80 1.96
N SER A 55 -22.94 25.34 3.10
CA SER A 55 -23.12 26.79 3.26
C SER A 55 -21.79 27.53 2.98
N ASN A 56 -21.84 28.60 2.19
CA ASN A 56 -20.70 29.51 2.06
C ASN A 56 -20.37 30.21 3.40
N TRP A 57 -19.24 30.91 3.47
CA TRP A 57 -18.84 31.64 4.68
C TRP A 57 -19.94 32.57 5.21
N ASN A 58 -20.64 33.29 4.33
CA ASN A 58 -21.71 34.21 4.74
C ASN A 58 -23.05 33.52 5.07
N ARG A 59 -23.17 32.19 4.94
CA ARG A 59 -24.41 31.42 5.12
C ARG A 59 -25.59 31.90 4.25
N THR A 60 -25.29 32.48 3.10
CA THR A 60 -26.30 33.04 2.16
C THR A 60 -26.63 32.09 1.02
N GLN A 61 -25.71 31.21 0.66
CA GLN A 61 -25.86 30.30 -0.48
C GLN A 61 -25.18 28.96 -0.20
N CYS A 62 -25.72 27.91 -0.81
CA CYS A 62 -25.10 26.60 -0.82
C CYS A 62 -24.10 26.53 -2.00
N ILE A 63 -22.89 26.05 -1.73
CA ILE A 63 -21.79 25.88 -2.67
C ILE A 63 -21.36 24.42 -2.67
N ALA A 64 -20.82 23.91 -3.79
CA ALA A 64 -20.34 22.54 -3.85
C ALA A 64 -19.29 22.26 -2.75
N LYS A 65 -19.43 21.12 -2.06
CA LYS A 65 -18.43 20.66 -1.09
C LYS A 65 -17.08 20.44 -1.77
N ARG A 66 -15.98 20.64 -1.03
CA ARG A 66 -14.63 20.41 -1.55
C ARG A 66 -14.32 18.90 -1.56
N GLU A 67 -13.85 18.38 -2.68
CA GLU A 67 -13.33 17.01 -2.77
C GLU A 67 -11.97 16.90 -2.06
N ASP A 68 -11.78 15.89 -1.20
CA ASP A 68 -10.51 15.55 -0.57
C ASP A 68 -10.06 14.14 -0.97
N PHE A 69 -8.88 14.06 -1.56
CA PHE A 69 -8.22 12.83 -2.00
C PHE A 69 -6.71 13.07 -2.09
N LEU A 70 -5.93 11.99 -2.26
CA LEU A 70 -4.47 12.09 -2.41
C LEU A 70 -4.08 12.59 -3.81
N SER A 71 -4.24 13.89 -4.05
CA SER A 71 -3.91 14.56 -5.32
C SER A 71 -2.41 14.46 -5.65
N PHE A 72 -2.06 14.39 -6.94
CA PHE A 72 -0.67 14.46 -7.42
C PHE A 72 0.06 15.74 -6.99
N THR A 73 -0.68 16.82 -6.73
CA THR A 73 -0.11 18.12 -6.32
C THR A 73 0.18 18.22 -4.83
N ASN A 74 -0.18 17.21 -4.03
CA ASN A 74 0.08 17.19 -2.60
C ASN A 74 1.57 16.89 -2.34
N GLU A 75 2.18 17.56 -1.36
CA GLU A 75 3.58 17.36 -0.96
C GLU A 75 3.90 15.88 -0.68
N MET A 76 2.99 15.18 0.00
CA MET A 76 3.14 13.74 0.29
C MET A 76 3.14 12.89 -0.98
N SER A 77 2.28 13.21 -1.95
CA SER A 77 2.22 12.52 -3.25
C SER A 77 3.50 12.74 -4.06
N ILE A 78 4.04 13.95 -4.03
CA ILE A 78 5.30 14.29 -4.71
C ILE A 78 6.44 13.46 -4.10
N PHE A 79 6.52 13.41 -2.76
CA PHE A 79 7.50 12.59 -2.06
C PHE A 79 7.40 11.11 -2.44
N PHE A 80 6.20 10.53 -2.38
CA PHE A 80 6.00 9.12 -2.72
C PHE A 80 6.29 8.81 -4.19
N SER A 81 5.92 9.71 -5.10
CA SER A 81 6.22 9.58 -6.54
C SER A 81 7.72 9.59 -6.79
N ALA A 82 8.45 10.53 -6.18
CA ALA A 82 9.89 10.63 -6.30
C ALA A 82 10.59 9.41 -5.70
N ALA A 83 10.20 8.98 -4.51
CA ALA A 83 10.74 7.78 -3.86
C ALA A 83 10.50 6.52 -4.71
N SER A 84 9.28 6.33 -5.21
CA SER A 84 8.93 5.23 -6.11
C SER A 84 9.80 5.24 -7.38
N ALA A 85 9.95 6.40 -8.03
CA ALA A 85 10.77 6.54 -9.23
C ALA A 85 12.25 6.20 -8.98
N VAL A 86 12.83 6.69 -7.88
CA VAL A 86 14.22 6.40 -7.50
C VAL A 86 14.42 4.90 -7.26
N PHE A 87 13.52 4.26 -6.49
CA PHE A 87 13.64 2.83 -6.22
C PHE A 87 13.38 1.98 -7.47
N PHE A 88 12.45 2.38 -8.34
CA PHE A 88 12.22 1.74 -9.63
C PHE A 88 13.49 1.77 -10.50
N LEU A 89 14.14 2.93 -10.61
CA LEU A 89 15.41 3.07 -11.33
C LEU A 89 16.52 2.20 -10.70
N ALA A 90 16.61 2.15 -9.38
CA ALA A 90 17.57 1.30 -8.68
C ALA A 90 17.36 -0.19 -9.01
N VAL A 91 16.11 -0.66 -9.07
CA VAL A 91 15.79 -2.05 -9.48
C VAL A 91 16.18 -2.30 -10.93
N LEU A 92 15.97 -1.34 -11.84
CA LEU A 92 16.39 -1.48 -13.23
C LEU A 92 17.90 -1.61 -13.36
N VAL A 93 18.66 -0.80 -12.62
CA VAL A 93 20.13 -0.90 -12.58
C VAL A 93 20.57 -2.27 -12.07
N ILE A 94 20.00 -2.72 -10.95
CA ILE A 94 20.30 -4.05 -10.38
C ILE A 94 19.94 -5.17 -11.36
N LEU A 95 18.80 -5.09 -12.03
CA LEU A 95 18.39 -6.06 -13.04
C LEU A 95 19.37 -6.06 -14.23
N GLY A 96 19.80 -4.89 -14.68
CA GLY A 96 20.83 -4.74 -15.72
C GLY A 96 22.15 -5.40 -15.34
N VAL A 97 22.63 -5.20 -14.10
CA VAL A 97 23.83 -5.84 -13.57
C VAL A 97 23.69 -7.37 -13.56
N PHE A 98 22.54 -7.90 -13.11
CA PHE A 98 22.28 -9.35 -13.08
C PHE A 98 22.22 -9.97 -14.49
N ILE A 99 21.71 -9.23 -15.48
CA ILE A 99 21.68 -9.66 -16.88
C ILE A 99 23.09 -9.63 -17.49
N ALA A 100 23.85 -8.55 -17.29
CA ALA A 100 25.21 -8.40 -17.80
C ALA A 100 26.16 -9.46 -17.21
N HIS A 101 26.06 -9.71 -15.91
CA HIS A 101 26.90 -10.67 -15.18
C HIS A 101 26.24 -12.05 -15.03
N ARG A 102 25.31 -12.41 -15.93
CA ARG A 102 24.54 -13.66 -15.85
C ARG A 102 25.40 -14.91 -15.73
N GLU A 103 26.58 -14.93 -16.35
CA GLU A 103 27.48 -16.10 -16.34
C GLU A 103 28.41 -16.18 -15.12
N THR A 104 28.35 -15.21 -14.21
CA THR A 104 29.12 -15.26 -12.97
C THR A 104 28.61 -16.35 -12.03
N PRO A 105 29.51 -17.01 -11.25
CA PRO A 105 29.14 -18.09 -10.37
C PRO A 105 28.17 -17.65 -9.27
N ILE A 106 28.24 -16.39 -8.79
CA ILE A 106 27.26 -15.84 -7.84
C ILE A 106 25.85 -15.85 -8.43
N VAL A 107 25.64 -15.31 -9.63
CA VAL A 107 24.30 -15.25 -10.27
C VAL A 107 23.79 -16.64 -10.64
N ARG A 108 24.69 -17.56 -11.03
CA ARG A 108 24.33 -18.94 -11.37
C ARG A 108 23.99 -19.79 -10.14
N ALA A 109 24.69 -19.60 -9.03
CA ALA A 109 24.39 -20.26 -7.76
C ALA A 109 23.06 -19.77 -7.16
N ASN A 110 22.70 -18.51 -7.40
CA ASN A 110 21.52 -17.87 -6.85
C ASN A 110 20.26 -18.01 -7.75
N ASN A 111 19.96 -19.25 -8.17
CA ASN A 111 18.78 -19.64 -8.95
C ASN A 111 18.15 -18.49 -9.77
N ARG A 112 18.70 -18.26 -10.96
CA ARG A 112 18.42 -17.09 -11.82
C ARG A 112 16.92 -16.76 -11.95
N SER A 113 16.07 -17.78 -12.06
CA SER A 113 14.61 -17.63 -12.18
C SER A 113 13.98 -16.96 -10.96
N LEU A 114 14.35 -17.38 -9.75
CA LEU A 114 13.81 -16.80 -8.50
C LEU A 114 14.24 -15.35 -8.32
N SER A 115 15.52 -15.06 -8.59
CA SER A 115 16.05 -13.69 -8.53
C SER A 115 15.32 -12.78 -9.52
N PHE A 116 15.00 -13.28 -10.71
CA PHE A 116 14.22 -12.54 -11.70
C PHE A 116 12.77 -12.32 -11.28
N PHE A 117 12.05 -13.36 -10.81
CA PHE A 117 10.68 -13.21 -10.31
C PHE A 117 10.60 -12.20 -9.17
N LEU A 118 11.55 -12.24 -8.24
CA LEU A 118 11.61 -11.31 -7.12
C LEU A 118 11.90 -9.87 -7.59
N LEU A 119 12.89 -9.64 -8.46
CA LEU A 119 13.20 -8.30 -8.99
C LEU A 119 12.03 -7.72 -9.81
N VAL A 120 11.39 -8.54 -10.64
CA VAL A 120 10.22 -8.10 -11.44
C VAL A 120 9.06 -7.75 -10.52
N SER A 121 8.79 -8.56 -9.50
CA SER A 121 7.75 -8.26 -8.50
C SER A 121 8.05 -6.93 -7.78
N ILE A 122 9.26 -6.77 -7.22
CA ILE A 122 9.67 -5.52 -6.54
C ILE A 122 9.54 -4.30 -7.47
N LYS A 123 9.94 -4.43 -8.73
CA LYS A 123 9.76 -3.38 -9.76
C LYS A 123 8.30 -2.98 -9.92
N LEU A 124 7.41 -3.97 -10.04
CA LEU A 124 5.98 -3.74 -10.18
C LEU A 124 5.36 -3.16 -8.90
N SER A 125 5.87 -3.53 -7.72
CA SER A 125 5.46 -2.96 -6.44
C SER A 125 5.82 -1.47 -6.30
N PHE A 126 6.97 -1.03 -6.82
CA PHE A 126 7.26 0.41 -6.88
C PHE A 126 6.32 1.11 -7.86
N LEU A 127 6.08 0.52 -9.03
CA LEU A 127 5.16 1.08 -10.03
C LEU A 127 3.70 1.11 -9.53
N SER A 128 3.28 0.19 -8.66
CA SER A 128 1.90 0.16 -8.16
C SER A 128 1.56 1.36 -7.30
N VAL A 129 2.54 2.09 -6.76
CA VAL A 129 2.32 3.35 -6.01
C VAL A 129 1.51 4.36 -6.84
N PHE A 130 1.73 4.43 -8.15
CA PHE A 130 1.01 5.36 -9.02
C PHE A 130 -0.50 5.05 -9.13
N LEU A 131 -0.94 3.82 -8.82
CA LEU A 131 -2.36 3.45 -8.79
C LEU A 131 -3.10 4.04 -7.56
N PHE A 132 -2.35 4.46 -6.53
CA PHE A 132 -2.89 5.05 -5.31
C PHE A 132 -2.96 6.58 -5.37
N LEU A 133 -2.31 7.20 -6.37
CA LEU A 133 -2.22 8.64 -6.51
C LEU A 133 -3.30 9.19 -7.45
N GLY A 134 -3.79 10.40 -7.15
CA GLY A 134 -4.81 11.08 -7.93
C GLY A 134 -6.24 10.77 -7.48
N ARG A 135 -7.21 11.20 -8.30
CA ARG A 135 -8.63 11.00 -8.00
C ARG A 135 -8.98 9.53 -8.22
N PRO A 136 -9.43 8.80 -7.17
CA PRO A 136 -9.76 7.39 -7.30
C PRO A 136 -11.00 7.22 -8.18
N VAL A 137 -10.97 6.24 -9.06
CA VAL A 137 -12.09 5.76 -9.89
C VAL A 137 -12.21 4.25 -9.78
N ASP A 138 -13.35 3.66 -10.12
CA ASP A 138 -13.63 2.22 -9.94
C ASP A 138 -12.50 1.31 -10.43
N ILE A 139 -12.00 1.55 -11.64
CA ILE A 139 -10.90 0.74 -12.22
C ILE A 139 -9.63 0.84 -11.36
N THR A 140 -9.27 2.04 -10.90
CA THR A 140 -8.10 2.20 -10.03
C THR A 140 -8.33 1.58 -8.65
N CYS A 141 -9.56 1.58 -8.13
CA CYS A 141 -9.94 0.89 -6.89
C CYS A 141 -9.73 -0.62 -7.00
N MET A 142 -10.12 -1.21 -8.13
CA MET A 142 -9.87 -2.63 -8.40
C MET A 142 -8.38 -2.91 -8.54
N LEU A 143 -7.65 -2.12 -9.32
CA LEU A 143 -6.25 -2.42 -9.65
C LEU A 143 -5.30 -2.27 -8.47
N ARG A 144 -5.53 -1.31 -7.56
CA ARG A 144 -4.56 -0.97 -6.50
C ARG A 144 -4.32 -2.14 -5.54
N ILE A 145 -5.36 -2.74 -4.96
CA ILE A 145 -5.23 -3.86 -4.00
C ILE A 145 -4.82 -5.15 -4.72
N ILE A 146 -5.31 -5.38 -5.94
CA ILE A 146 -5.05 -6.60 -6.70
C ILE A 146 -3.60 -6.65 -7.19
N THR A 147 -3.11 -5.54 -7.74
CA THR A 147 -1.70 -5.42 -8.14
C THR A 147 -0.79 -5.57 -6.94
N PHE A 148 -1.14 -4.91 -5.83
CA PHE A 148 -0.42 -5.04 -4.57
C PHE A 148 -0.35 -6.50 -4.09
N GLY A 149 -1.51 -7.17 -3.92
CA GLY A 149 -1.56 -8.53 -3.40
C GLY A 149 -0.84 -9.55 -4.29
N ILE A 150 -1.01 -9.47 -5.61
CA ILE A 150 -0.36 -10.39 -6.55
C ILE A 150 1.16 -10.17 -6.56
N THR A 151 1.62 -8.92 -6.67
CA THR A 151 3.07 -8.64 -6.72
C THR A 151 3.75 -9.10 -5.44
N PHE A 152 3.22 -8.76 -4.27
CA PHE A 152 3.78 -9.17 -2.99
C PHE A 152 3.73 -10.68 -2.78
N SER A 153 2.65 -11.35 -3.20
CA SER A 153 2.59 -12.81 -3.15
C SER A 153 3.70 -13.45 -3.99
N ILE A 154 3.99 -12.95 -5.19
CA ILE A 154 5.12 -13.43 -6.01
C ILE A 154 6.46 -13.19 -5.30
N ALA A 155 6.66 -12.03 -4.68
CA ALA A 155 7.90 -11.72 -3.95
C ALA A 155 8.12 -12.67 -2.76
N VAL A 156 7.11 -12.80 -1.89
CA VAL A 156 7.20 -13.65 -0.70
C VAL A 156 7.29 -15.13 -1.10
N SER A 157 6.56 -15.56 -2.13
CA SER A 157 6.67 -16.92 -2.67
C SER A 157 8.07 -17.21 -3.22
N SER A 158 8.70 -16.22 -3.87
CA SER A 158 10.08 -16.35 -4.36
C SER A 158 11.07 -16.48 -3.22
N LEU A 159 10.87 -15.76 -2.11
CA LEU A 159 11.66 -15.88 -0.89
C LEU A 159 11.45 -17.22 -0.20
N LEU A 160 10.21 -17.67 -0.08
CA LEU A 160 9.86 -18.98 0.45
C LEU A 160 10.55 -20.09 -0.35
N ALA A 161 10.39 -20.07 -1.67
CA ALA A 161 11.04 -21.03 -2.57
C ALA A 161 12.57 -20.99 -2.40
N LYS A 162 13.15 -19.80 -2.24
CA LYS A 162 14.58 -19.63 -2.03
C LYS A 162 15.05 -20.24 -0.70
N THR A 163 14.32 -19.99 0.38
CA THR A 163 14.59 -20.59 1.70
C THR A 163 14.48 -22.11 1.66
N ILE A 164 13.45 -22.65 1.00
CA ILE A 164 13.29 -24.09 0.79
C ILE A 164 14.51 -24.65 0.05
N MET A 165 14.96 -23.99 -1.02
CA MET A 165 16.17 -24.43 -1.75
C MET A 165 17.42 -24.46 -0.87
N VAL A 166 17.61 -23.48 0.03
CA VAL A 166 18.72 -23.47 1.01
C VAL A 166 18.60 -24.66 1.98
N CYS A 167 17.42 -24.90 2.53
CA CYS A 167 17.17 -26.01 3.45
C CYS A 167 17.37 -27.39 2.77
N VAL A 168 16.92 -27.56 1.54
CA VAL A 168 17.06 -28.83 0.80
C VAL A 168 18.52 -29.03 0.37
N ALA A 169 19.24 -27.99 -0.04
CA ALA A 169 20.67 -28.08 -0.37
C ALA A 169 21.50 -28.61 0.81
N PHE A 170 21.21 -28.16 2.04
CA PHE A 170 21.85 -28.67 3.24
C PHE A 170 21.46 -30.12 3.58
N LYS A 171 20.23 -30.55 3.32
CA LYS A 171 19.85 -31.96 3.51
C LYS A 171 20.47 -32.88 2.45
N ALA A 172 20.73 -32.36 1.26
CA ALA A 172 21.25 -33.12 0.11
C ALA A 172 22.75 -33.42 0.17
N THR A 173 23.51 -32.75 1.05
CA THR A 173 24.91 -33.10 1.33
C THR A 173 25.05 -34.39 2.13
N LYS A 174 23.96 -34.94 2.69
CA LYS A 174 23.96 -36.30 3.27
C LYS A 174 23.97 -37.37 2.15
N PRO A 175 24.92 -38.32 2.16
CA PRO A 175 25.03 -39.32 1.10
C PRO A 175 23.79 -40.25 1.06
N GLY A 176 23.26 -40.51 -0.14
CA GLY A 176 22.20 -41.52 -0.39
C GLY A 176 20.77 -41.03 -0.68
N SER A 177 20.48 -39.72 -0.72
CA SER A 177 19.09 -39.26 -0.92
C SER A 177 18.64 -39.20 -2.40
N SER A 178 17.47 -39.75 -2.70
CA SER A 178 16.81 -39.70 -4.02
C SER A 178 16.40 -38.29 -4.47
N TRP A 179 16.46 -37.32 -3.56
CA TRP A 179 16.07 -35.92 -3.74
C TRP A 179 16.95 -35.18 -4.76
N ARG A 180 18.14 -35.71 -5.08
CA ARG A 180 19.14 -35.09 -5.97
C ARG A 180 18.64 -34.86 -7.42
N LYS A 181 17.63 -35.60 -7.88
CA LYS A 181 17.02 -35.42 -9.22
C LYS A 181 15.90 -34.37 -9.26
N TRP A 182 15.23 -34.10 -8.14
CA TRP A 182 14.16 -33.09 -8.03
C TRP A 182 14.68 -31.75 -7.49
N LEU A 183 15.89 -31.76 -6.93
CA LEU A 183 16.68 -30.59 -6.53
C LEU A 183 17.01 -29.72 -7.73
N GLY A 184 16.33 -28.58 -7.87
CA GLY A 184 16.67 -27.60 -8.90
C GLY A 184 15.61 -26.53 -9.16
N VAL A 185 15.79 -25.81 -10.27
CA VAL A 185 14.95 -24.69 -10.74
C VAL A 185 13.48 -25.08 -10.92
N LYS A 186 13.19 -26.35 -11.22
CA LYS A 186 11.82 -26.85 -11.38
C LYS A 186 11.02 -26.80 -10.07
N LEU A 187 11.60 -27.26 -8.95
CA LEU A 187 10.95 -27.21 -7.63
C LEU A 187 10.68 -25.75 -7.22
N SER A 188 11.70 -24.89 -7.32
CA SER A 188 11.53 -23.48 -6.92
C SER A 188 10.47 -22.76 -7.73
N ASN A 189 10.44 -22.95 -9.06
CA ASN A 189 9.44 -22.32 -9.92
C ASN A 189 8.05 -22.89 -9.63
N SER A 190 7.94 -24.18 -9.35
CA SER A 190 6.67 -24.81 -8.96
C SER A 190 6.12 -24.22 -7.66
N VAL A 191 6.97 -23.95 -6.67
CA VAL A 191 6.55 -23.30 -5.41
C VAL A 191 6.03 -21.89 -5.68
N VAL A 192 6.76 -21.08 -6.46
CA VAL A 192 6.34 -19.71 -6.80
C VAL A 192 5.00 -19.71 -7.53
N LEU A 193 4.85 -20.57 -8.55
CA LEU A 193 3.62 -20.65 -9.33
C LEU A 193 2.43 -21.11 -8.49
N PHE A 194 2.62 -22.13 -7.64
CA PHE A 194 1.55 -22.66 -6.79
C PHE A 194 1.09 -21.64 -5.74
N CYS A 195 2.01 -21.00 -5.02
CA CYS A 195 1.65 -20.01 -4.02
C CYS A 195 1.02 -18.76 -4.66
N SER A 196 1.57 -18.29 -5.79
CA SER A 196 1.04 -17.12 -6.48
C SER A 196 -0.33 -17.39 -7.13
N SER A 197 -0.58 -18.60 -7.63
CA SER A 197 -1.87 -18.95 -8.24
C SER A 197 -3.01 -18.92 -7.22
N ILE A 198 -2.76 -19.35 -5.98
CA ILE A 198 -3.75 -19.25 -4.89
C ILE A 198 -4.14 -17.79 -4.68
N GLN A 199 -3.16 -16.88 -4.60
CA GLN A 199 -3.45 -15.44 -4.45
C GLN A 199 -4.26 -14.89 -5.64
N ILE A 200 -3.90 -15.27 -6.87
CA ILE A 200 -4.61 -14.85 -8.07
C ILE A 200 -6.07 -15.34 -8.02
N ILE A 201 -6.32 -16.59 -7.64
CA ILE A 201 -7.67 -17.15 -7.52
C ILE A 201 -8.49 -16.38 -6.48
N ILE A 202 -7.90 -16.07 -5.32
CA ILE A 202 -8.56 -15.27 -4.28
C ILE A 202 -8.93 -13.88 -4.84
N CYS A 203 -7.98 -13.22 -5.49
CA CYS A 203 -8.17 -11.89 -6.10
C CYS A 203 -9.27 -11.91 -7.17
N MET A 204 -9.25 -12.87 -8.09
CA MET A 204 -10.26 -13.00 -9.16
C MET A 204 -11.65 -13.30 -8.60
N THR A 205 -11.74 -14.16 -7.58
CA THR A 205 -13.00 -14.48 -6.91
C THR A 205 -13.60 -13.24 -6.24
N TRP A 206 -12.77 -12.46 -5.55
CA TRP A 206 -13.21 -11.21 -4.92
C TRP A 206 -13.71 -10.20 -5.95
N LEU A 207 -12.96 -9.98 -7.04
CA LEU A 207 -13.38 -9.10 -8.14
C LEU A 207 -14.69 -9.55 -8.81
N ALA A 208 -14.92 -10.87 -8.93
CA ALA A 208 -16.12 -11.39 -9.57
C ALA A 208 -17.38 -11.23 -8.69
N ILE A 209 -17.25 -11.36 -7.37
CA ILE A 209 -18.38 -11.33 -6.43
C ILE A 209 -18.72 -9.91 -6.00
N SER A 210 -17.70 -9.13 -5.65
CA SER A 210 -17.86 -7.84 -4.96
C SER A 210 -16.60 -6.98 -5.16
N PRO A 211 -16.40 -6.44 -6.37
CA PRO A 211 -15.19 -5.68 -6.67
C PRO A 211 -15.13 -4.37 -5.88
N PRO A 212 -13.93 -3.86 -5.55
CA PRO A 212 -13.76 -2.53 -4.99
C PRO A 212 -14.25 -1.44 -5.94
N PHE A 213 -14.87 -0.40 -5.37
CA PHE A 213 -15.47 0.71 -6.14
C PHE A 213 -15.21 2.06 -5.46
N GLN A 214 -15.40 3.14 -6.21
CA GLN A 214 -15.24 4.50 -5.71
C GLN A 214 -16.39 4.87 -4.76
N GLU A 215 -16.06 5.33 -3.57
CA GLU A 215 -17.03 5.82 -2.59
C GLU A 215 -16.81 7.31 -2.30
N LEU A 216 -17.92 8.04 -2.22
CA LEU A 216 -17.98 9.45 -1.84
C LEU A 216 -18.47 9.56 -0.40
N ASP A 217 -17.55 9.70 0.55
CA ASP A 217 -17.89 9.88 1.95
C ASP A 217 -18.18 11.35 2.24
N ILE A 218 -19.47 11.63 2.45
CA ILE A 218 -20.02 12.96 2.74
C ILE A 218 -20.27 13.21 4.23
N HIS A 219 -20.03 12.21 5.08
CA HIS A 219 -20.44 12.20 6.48
C HIS A 219 -19.26 12.37 7.45
N THR A 220 -18.07 11.91 7.08
CA THR A 220 -16.90 11.92 7.97
C THR A 220 -16.33 13.31 8.23
N SER A 221 -16.48 14.27 7.31
CA SER A 221 -15.90 15.61 7.46
C SER A 221 -16.84 16.71 6.95
N PRO A 222 -17.32 17.62 7.82
CA PRO A 222 -18.23 18.70 7.44
C PRO A 222 -17.64 19.58 6.31
N GLY A 223 -18.46 19.92 5.32
CA GLY A 223 -18.04 20.77 4.19
C GLY A 223 -17.10 20.14 3.16
N THR A 224 -16.71 18.88 3.34
CA THR A 224 -15.83 18.14 2.42
C THR A 224 -16.44 16.82 1.97
N ILE A 225 -16.04 16.33 0.79
CA ILE A 225 -16.35 15.00 0.28
C ILE A 225 -15.04 14.24 0.21
N ILE A 226 -14.87 13.22 1.04
CA ILE A 226 -13.69 12.35 0.98
C ILE A 226 -13.93 11.33 -0.13
N ILE A 227 -13.07 11.31 -1.14
CA ILE A 227 -13.14 10.34 -2.21
C ILE A 227 -12.15 9.22 -1.91
N GLN A 228 -12.68 8.03 -1.65
CA GLN A 228 -11.90 6.85 -1.28
C GLN A 228 -12.38 5.62 -2.08
N CYS A 229 -11.69 4.50 -1.92
CA CYS A 229 -12.18 3.24 -2.45
C CYS A 229 -12.78 2.43 -1.32
N ASN A 230 -14.00 1.99 -1.54
CA ASN A 230 -14.62 0.96 -0.72
C ASN A 230 -14.17 -0.40 -1.24
N GLU A 231 -13.78 -1.30 -0.34
CA GLU A 231 -13.34 -2.65 -0.66
C GLU A 231 -14.47 -3.53 -1.21
N GLY A 232 -15.73 -3.12 -1.03
CA GLY A 232 -16.94 -3.84 -1.43
C GLY A 232 -17.24 -5.06 -0.55
N SER A 233 -16.23 -5.89 -0.26
CA SER A 233 -16.34 -7.04 0.64
C SER A 233 -15.16 -7.11 1.59
N ALA A 234 -15.46 -6.96 2.88
CA ALA A 234 -14.50 -7.15 3.96
C ALA A 234 -13.90 -8.57 3.95
N ILE A 235 -14.71 -9.59 3.64
CA ILE A 235 -14.24 -10.98 3.55
C ILE A 235 -13.22 -11.12 2.41
N GLY A 236 -13.50 -10.54 1.25
CA GLY A 236 -12.58 -10.51 0.12
C GLY A 236 -11.27 -9.84 0.47
N PHE A 237 -11.34 -8.63 1.03
CA PHE A 237 -10.17 -7.88 1.48
C PHE A 237 -9.31 -8.66 2.50
N TYR A 238 -9.93 -9.16 3.58
CA TYR A 238 -9.21 -9.90 4.61
C TYR A 238 -8.69 -11.26 4.12
N SER A 239 -9.33 -11.88 3.12
CA SER A 239 -8.81 -13.12 2.52
C SER A 239 -7.50 -12.89 1.76
N VAL A 240 -7.38 -11.76 1.02
CA VAL A 240 -6.15 -11.36 0.33
C VAL A 240 -5.03 -11.08 1.34
N ILE A 241 -5.29 -10.23 2.33
CA ILE A 241 -4.30 -9.86 3.35
C ILE A 241 -3.94 -11.07 4.22
N GLY A 242 -4.92 -11.89 4.59
CA GLY A 242 -4.73 -13.10 5.40
C GLY A 242 -3.86 -14.15 4.72
N TYR A 243 -4.08 -14.40 3.41
CA TYR A 243 -3.21 -15.31 2.66
C TYR A 243 -1.78 -14.79 2.56
N MET A 244 -1.61 -13.49 2.27
CA MET A 244 -0.28 -12.87 2.26
C MET A 244 0.41 -12.96 3.63
N GLY A 245 -0.32 -12.72 4.72
CA GLY A 245 0.18 -12.87 6.09
C GLY A 245 0.60 -14.30 6.41
N LEU A 246 -0.19 -15.30 6.01
CA LEU A 246 0.15 -16.71 6.16
C LEU A 246 1.43 -17.06 5.39
N LEU A 247 1.51 -16.63 4.13
CA LEU A 247 2.68 -16.86 3.28
C LEU A 247 3.94 -16.21 3.88
N ALA A 248 3.81 -14.99 4.40
CA ALA A 248 4.90 -14.28 5.08
C ALA A 248 5.32 -14.97 6.37
N ALA A 249 4.38 -15.44 7.18
CA ALA A 249 4.66 -16.17 8.42
C ALA A 249 5.41 -17.48 8.15
N VAL A 250 4.95 -18.29 7.19
CA VAL A 250 5.62 -19.55 6.79
C VAL A 250 7.03 -19.26 6.27
N SER A 251 7.18 -18.24 5.40
CA SER A 251 8.47 -17.82 4.87
C SER A 251 9.43 -17.36 5.97
N PHE A 252 8.95 -16.56 6.93
CA PHE A 252 9.74 -16.09 8.06
C PHE A 252 10.20 -17.23 8.97
N VAL A 253 9.30 -18.15 9.35
CA VAL A 253 9.64 -19.31 10.20
C VAL A 253 10.72 -20.16 9.52
N LEU A 254 10.55 -20.49 8.24
CA LEU A 254 11.56 -21.26 7.52
C LEU A 254 12.88 -20.50 7.37
N ALA A 255 12.84 -19.18 7.12
CA ALA A 255 14.04 -18.37 7.00
C ALA A 255 14.79 -18.30 8.33
N PHE A 256 14.06 -18.21 9.45
CA PHE A 256 14.64 -18.22 10.78
C PHE A 256 15.28 -19.58 11.11
N LEU A 257 14.66 -20.69 10.70
CA LEU A 257 15.26 -22.03 10.87
C LEU A 257 16.49 -22.23 9.98
N ALA A 258 16.49 -21.67 8.77
CA ALA A 258 17.63 -21.79 7.85
C ALA A 258 18.88 -21.05 8.34
N ARG A 259 18.74 -20.01 9.18
CA ARG A 259 19.86 -19.19 9.67
C ARG A 259 20.88 -19.95 10.51
N SER A 260 20.50 -21.10 11.09
CA SER A 260 21.38 -21.93 11.91
C SER A 260 22.19 -22.93 11.10
N LEU A 261 22.03 -22.98 9.77
CA LEU A 261 22.70 -23.95 8.90
C LEU A 261 24.14 -23.51 8.55
N PRO A 262 25.18 -24.30 8.89
CA PRO A 262 26.59 -23.89 8.86
C PRO A 262 27.12 -23.48 7.47
N ASP A 263 26.62 -24.10 6.39
CA ASP A 263 27.13 -23.93 5.02
C ASP A 263 26.49 -22.73 4.26
N SER A 264 25.54 -22.01 4.89
CA SER A 264 24.73 -20.95 4.26
C SER A 264 24.74 -19.62 5.01
N PHE A 265 25.67 -19.47 5.96
CA PHE A 265 25.53 -18.59 7.12
C PHE A 265 25.35 -17.10 6.80
N ASN A 266 25.74 -16.63 5.61
CA ASN A 266 25.53 -15.23 5.19
C ASN A 266 24.24 -15.05 4.37
N GLU A 267 23.92 -15.96 3.46
CA GLU A 267 22.71 -15.82 2.62
C GLU A 267 21.42 -16.05 3.42
N ALA A 268 21.39 -17.05 4.30
CA ALA A 268 20.23 -17.31 5.14
C ALA A 268 19.94 -16.11 6.06
N LYS A 269 20.97 -15.46 6.63
CA LYS A 269 20.83 -14.25 7.45
C LYS A 269 20.18 -13.09 6.70
N TYR A 270 20.62 -12.81 5.47
CA TYR A 270 20.03 -11.75 4.66
C TYR A 270 18.54 -12.02 4.36
N ILE A 271 18.17 -13.28 4.10
CA ILE A 271 16.77 -13.68 3.88
C ILE A 271 15.95 -13.55 5.17
N THR A 272 16.48 -13.98 6.32
CA THR A 272 15.79 -13.83 7.61
C THR A 272 15.57 -12.35 7.94
N PHE A 273 16.60 -11.51 7.78
CA PHE A 273 16.50 -10.08 8.05
C PHE A 273 15.50 -9.39 7.11
N SER A 274 15.50 -9.75 5.82
CA SER A 274 14.51 -9.23 4.86
C SER A 274 13.08 -9.62 5.23
N MET A 275 12.87 -10.88 5.64
CA MET A 275 11.54 -11.35 6.05
C MET A 275 11.10 -10.73 7.38
N LEU A 276 12.01 -10.50 8.32
CA LEU A 276 11.71 -9.81 9.58
C LEU A 276 11.25 -8.37 9.33
N LEU A 277 12.00 -7.62 8.50
CA LEU A 277 11.65 -6.25 8.13
C LEU A 277 10.31 -6.21 7.39
N PHE A 278 10.09 -7.14 6.46
CA PHE A 278 8.81 -7.25 5.78
C PHE A 278 7.65 -7.46 6.78
N CYS A 279 7.75 -8.44 7.67
CA CYS A 279 6.72 -8.72 8.66
C CYS A 279 6.50 -7.55 9.63
N SER A 280 7.55 -6.86 10.07
CA SER A 280 7.41 -5.73 10.99
C SER A 280 6.68 -4.55 10.35
N VAL A 281 6.95 -4.25 9.07
CA VAL A 281 6.24 -3.22 8.30
C VAL A 281 4.75 -3.55 8.20
N TRP A 282 4.38 -4.79 7.88
CA TRP A 282 2.98 -5.17 7.75
C TRP A 282 2.24 -5.23 9.10
N ILE A 283 2.89 -5.70 10.16
CA ILE A 283 2.30 -5.71 11.51
C ILE A 283 2.05 -4.27 11.99
N THR A 284 3.00 -3.36 11.79
CA THR A 284 2.86 -1.95 12.18
C THR A 284 1.87 -1.18 11.31
N MET A 285 1.68 -1.60 10.05
CA MET A 285 0.70 -1.03 9.14
C MET A 285 -0.75 -1.25 9.61
N ILE A 286 -1.08 -2.40 10.23
CA ILE A 286 -2.45 -2.70 10.69
C ILE A 286 -3.02 -1.61 11.64
N PRO A 287 -2.39 -1.27 12.78
CA PRO A 287 -2.91 -0.23 13.66
C PRO A 287 -2.87 1.15 12.99
N ALA A 288 -1.87 1.44 12.16
CA ALA A 288 -1.80 2.71 11.43
C ALA A 288 -2.97 2.86 10.45
N TYR A 289 -3.32 1.80 9.71
CA TYR A 289 -4.46 1.74 8.79
C TYR A 289 -5.78 1.98 9.53
N LEU A 290 -5.99 1.30 10.67
CA LEU A 290 -7.22 1.42 11.47
C LEU A 290 -7.35 2.77 12.19
N SER A 291 -6.24 3.44 12.48
CA SER A 291 -6.22 4.74 13.19
C SER A 291 -6.35 5.96 12.26
N THR A 292 -6.10 5.79 10.96
CA THR A 292 -6.11 6.87 9.97
C THR A 292 -7.36 6.80 9.10
N LYS A 293 -7.74 7.94 8.49
CA LYS A 293 -8.91 8.05 7.61
C LYS A 293 -8.58 8.81 6.32
N GLY A 294 -9.35 8.56 5.27
CA GLY A 294 -9.26 9.25 3.99
C GLY A 294 -7.88 9.13 3.36
N LYS A 295 -7.32 10.24 2.87
CA LYS A 295 -6.02 10.27 2.19
C LYS A 295 -4.84 9.76 3.03
N ASN A 296 -4.91 9.87 4.36
CA ASN A 296 -3.83 9.41 5.25
C ASN A 296 -3.73 7.88 5.29
N THR A 297 -4.86 7.19 5.18
CA THR A 297 -4.90 5.72 5.07
C THR A 297 -4.14 5.25 3.83
N VAL A 298 -4.36 5.94 2.69
CA VAL A 298 -3.64 5.68 1.43
C VAL A 298 -2.14 5.93 1.58
N CYS A 299 -1.72 6.99 2.28
CA CYS A 299 -0.30 7.25 2.58
C CYS A 299 0.36 6.11 3.37
N VAL A 300 -0.35 5.55 4.36
CA VAL A 300 0.15 4.40 5.16
C VAL A 300 0.36 3.17 4.29
N GLU A 301 -0.56 2.88 3.36
CA GLU A 301 -0.42 1.78 2.41
C GLU A 301 0.79 1.95 1.49
N ILE A 302 0.94 3.14 0.89
CA ILE A 302 2.07 3.46 0.02
C ILE A 302 3.40 3.32 0.79
N PHE A 303 3.46 3.85 2.01
CA PHE A 303 4.64 3.76 2.85
C PHE A 303 5.02 2.31 3.16
N ALA A 304 4.04 1.46 3.46
CA ALA A 304 4.26 0.04 3.70
C ALA A 304 4.78 -0.67 2.44
N ILE A 305 4.20 -0.40 1.26
CA ILE A 305 4.63 -0.95 -0.02
C ILE A 305 6.09 -0.57 -0.34
N LEU A 306 6.41 0.72 -0.22
CA LEU A 306 7.75 1.25 -0.49
C LEU A 306 8.79 0.64 0.46
N THR A 307 8.52 0.69 1.77
CA THR A 307 9.48 0.28 2.81
C THR A 307 9.76 -1.21 2.75
N SER A 308 8.71 -2.04 2.61
CA SER A 308 8.88 -3.49 2.50
C SER A 308 9.63 -3.88 1.21
N SER A 309 9.28 -3.28 0.07
CA SER A 309 9.96 -3.54 -1.22
C SER A 309 11.42 -3.08 -1.22
N ALA A 310 11.70 -1.91 -0.65
CA ALA A 310 13.05 -1.39 -0.49
C ALA A 310 13.87 -2.26 0.47
N GLY A 311 13.26 -2.75 1.55
CA GLY A 311 13.90 -3.69 2.46
C GLY A 311 14.28 -5.00 1.79
N LEU A 312 13.39 -5.59 0.97
CA LEU A 312 13.71 -6.79 0.19
C LEU A 312 14.86 -6.53 -0.79
N LEU A 313 14.82 -5.41 -1.51
CA LEU A 313 15.87 -5.02 -2.45
C LEU A 313 17.23 -4.87 -1.73
N ALA A 314 17.23 -4.12 -0.64
CA ALA A 314 18.43 -3.77 0.12
C ALA A 314 19.08 -5.00 0.77
N CYS A 315 18.28 -5.88 1.37
CA CYS A 315 18.82 -7.03 2.09
C CYS A 315 19.31 -8.13 1.15
N ILE A 316 18.62 -8.35 0.02
CA ILE A 316 18.84 -9.54 -0.81
C ILE A 316 19.77 -9.27 -1.98
N PHE A 317 19.67 -8.09 -2.61
CA PHE A 317 20.37 -7.79 -3.86
C PHE A 317 21.55 -6.84 -3.67
N LEU A 318 21.48 -5.83 -2.80
CA LEU A 318 22.62 -4.91 -2.61
C LEU A 318 23.92 -5.61 -2.20
N PRO A 319 23.94 -6.58 -1.25
CA PRO A 319 25.18 -7.29 -0.92
C PRO A 319 25.76 -8.04 -2.12
N LYS A 320 24.90 -8.53 -3.03
CA LYS A 320 25.33 -9.27 -4.23
C LYS A 320 25.86 -8.35 -5.31
N CYS A 321 25.17 -7.24 -5.56
CA CYS A 321 25.65 -6.20 -6.47
C CYS A 321 27.00 -5.65 -6.00
N TYR A 322 27.17 -5.44 -4.69
CA TYR A 322 28.43 -5.00 -4.12
C TYR A 322 29.58 -5.98 -4.43
N ILE A 323 29.37 -7.29 -4.22
CA ILE A 323 30.40 -8.29 -4.53
C ILE A 323 30.67 -8.35 -6.04
N ILE A 324 29.63 -8.33 -6.88
CA ILE A 324 29.78 -8.41 -8.34
C ILE A 324 30.57 -7.22 -8.90
N LEU A 325 30.31 -6.00 -8.43
CA LEU A 325 30.89 -4.77 -8.98
C LEU A 325 32.21 -4.37 -8.34
N PHE A 326 32.34 -4.51 -7.01
CA PHE A 326 33.46 -3.96 -6.25
C PHE A 326 34.42 -5.02 -5.68
N ARG A 327 34.02 -6.30 -5.67
CA ARG A 327 34.85 -7.42 -5.16
C ARG A 327 34.84 -8.63 -6.10
N PRO A 328 35.16 -8.45 -7.41
CA PRO A 328 35.11 -9.53 -8.40
C PRO A 328 36.05 -10.70 -8.08
N GLU A 329 37.10 -10.49 -7.29
CA GLU A 329 38.04 -11.51 -6.85
C GLU A 329 37.38 -12.64 -6.04
N ILE A 330 36.34 -12.32 -5.26
CA ILE A 330 35.54 -13.29 -4.47
C ILE A 330 34.53 -14.03 -5.37
N ASN A 331 34.32 -13.54 -6.61
CA ASN A 331 33.40 -14.10 -7.60
C ASN A 331 34.09 -15.13 -8.53
N THR A 332 35.16 -15.78 -8.06
CA THR A 332 35.85 -16.87 -8.77
C THR A 332 35.41 -18.23 -8.23
N LYS A 333 35.34 -19.25 -9.10
CA LYS A 333 34.91 -20.61 -8.72
C LYS A 333 35.82 -21.23 -7.64
N SER A 334 37.11 -20.87 -7.62
CA SER A 334 38.10 -21.33 -6.64
C SER A 334 37.75 -20.89 -5.22
N HIS A 335 37.49 -19.61 -4.98
CA HIS A 335 37.13 -19.11 -3.64
C HIS A 335 35.76 -19.59 -3.14
N LEU A 336 34.81 -19.91 -4.03
CA LEU A 336 33.51 -20.49 -3.65
C LEU A 336 33.59 -21.98 -3.31
N LEU A 337 34.66 -22.67 -3.74
CA LEU A 337 34.90 -24.09 -3.46
C LEU A 337 35.89 -24.29 -2.29
N GLU A 338 36.75 -23.32 -2.00
CA GLU A 338 37.76 -23.37 -0.93
C GLU A 338 37.16 -23.09 0.48
N ASN A 339 35.97 -22.48 0.54
CA ASN A 339 35.19 -22.26 1.77
C ASN A 339 34.08 -23.31 2.00
N LYS A 340 34.18 -24.47 1.35
CA LYS A 340 33.21 -25.58 1.43
C LYS A 340 33.80 -26.77 2.18
#